data_AF-A0A059PFV9-F1
#
_entry.id   AF-A0A059PFV9-F1
#
_cell.length_a   1.000
_cell.length_b   1.000
_cell.length_c   1.000
_cell.angle_alpha   90.00
_cell.angle_beta   90.00
_cell.angle_gamma   90.00
#
_symmetry.space_group_name_H-M   'P 1'
#
loop_
_entity.id
_entity.type
_entity.pdbx_description
1 polymer ?
#
loop_
_entity_poly.entity_id
_entity_poly.type
_entity_poly.pdbx_seq_one_letter_code
_entity_poly.pdbx_strand_id
1 'polypeptide(L)'
;HLAGRDPVSGRMVAKGIGGGIKQQYRWVKWVRDGPGEGAPQEELVVEILHDGCRTAKVALVAVGDELKYILATENMKAGDVLKTSRVIPRIPVRPNEGDA
;
A
#
# COMPACT_ATOMS: atom_id res chain seq x y z
N HIS A 1 -4.74 -1.11 20.24
CA HIS A 1 -3.34 -1.33 20.67
C HIS A 1 -3.34 -1.89 22.09
N LEU A 2 -2.60 -2.97 22.36
CA LEU A 2 -2.53 -3.59 23.69
C LEU A 2 -1.46 -2.96 24.61
N ALA A 3 -0.81 -1.88 24.17
CA ALA A 3 0.20 -1.15 24.94
C ALA A 3 1.28 -2.07 25.57
N GLY A 4 1.82 -3.00 24.77
CA GLY A 4 2.87 -3.92 25.20
C GLY A 4 2.43 -5.03 26.15
N ARG A 5 1.12 -5.27 26.31
CA ARG A 5 0.56 -6.35 27.14
C ARG A 5 0.13 -7.56 26.32
N ASP A 6 0.32 -8.73 26.90
CA ASP A 6 -0.19 -9.99 26.36
C ASP A 6 -1.73 -10.03 26.42
N PRO A 7 -2.41 -10.47 25.33
CA PRO A 7 -3.87 -10.43 25.25
C PRO A 7 -4.59 -11.38 26.21
N VAL A 8 -3.94 -12.46 26.66
CA VAL A 8 -4.58 -13.49 27.49
C VAL A 8 -4.31 -13.24 28.97
N SER A 9 -3.04 -13.04 29.33
CA SER A 9 -2.57 -12.88 30.71
C SER A 9 -2.59 -11.43 31.20
N GLY A 10 -2.65 -10.45 30.30
CA GLY A 10 -2.61 -9.01 30.63
C GLY A 10 -1.27 -8.51 31.17
N ARG A 11 -0.26 -9.38 31.28
CA ARG A 11 1.09 -9.05 31.75
C ARG A 11 1.83 -8.23 30.70
N MET A 12 2.71 -7.33 31.16
CA MET A 12 3.57 -6.57 30.27
C MET A 12 4.64 -7.50 29.67
N VAL A 13 4.64 -7.60 28.34
CA VAL A 13 5.62 -8.39 27.57
C VAL A 13 6.58 -7.50 26.78
N ALA A 14 6.19 -6.27 26.47
CA ALA A 14 7.03 -5.27 25.83
C ALA A 14 7.03 -3.95 26.61
N LYS A 15 8.22 -3.43 26.93
CA LYS A 15 8.40 -2.15 27.63
C LYS A 15 8.46 -0.99 26.64
N GLY A 16 8.11 0.21 27.08
CA GLY A 16 8.18 1.44 26.27
C GLY A 16 7.06 1.62 25.24
N ILE A 17 6.00 0.81 25.29
CA ILE A 17 4.86 0.89 24.37
C ILE A 17 3.60 1.25 25.16
N GLY A 18 3.06 2.45 24.96
CA GLY A 18 1.82 2.88 25.61
C GLY A 18 1.55 4.37 25.39
N GLY A 19 0.28 4.77 25.44
CA GLY A 19 -0.14 6.13 25.10
C GLY A 19 -0.10 6.42 23.59
N GLY A 20 0.10 7.69 23.25
CA GLY A 20 0.16 8.16 21.85
C GLY A 20 -1.18 8.66 21.30
N ILE A 21 -1.11 9.33 20.15
CA ILE A 21 -2.29 9.81 19.41
C ILE A 21 -3.05 8.61 18.86
N LYS A 22 -4.39 8.66 18.86
CA LYS A 22 -5.24 7.62 18.25
C LYS A 22 -4.96 7.55 16.74
N GLN A 23 -4.65 6.36 16.24
CA GLN A 23 -4.37 6.13 14.83
C GLN A 23 -5.49 5.30 14.20
N GLN A 24 -5.78 5.60 12.93
CA GLN A 24 -6.67 4.79 12.10
C GLN A 24 -5.82 3.86 11.23
N TYR A 25 -6.15 2.57 11.24
CA TYR A 25 -5.45 1.59 10.43
C TYR A 25 -5.97 1.63 8.99
N ARG A 26 -5.06 1.72 8.02
CA ARG A 26 -5.37 1.60 6.59
C ARG A 26 -4.98 0.22 6.08
N TRP A 27 -5.94 -0.47 5.50
CA TRP A 27 -5.76 -1.78 4.88
C TRP A 27 -5.02 -1.66 3.56
N VAL A 28 -3.70 -1.84 3.61
CA VAL A 28 -2.84 -1.79 2.42
C VAL A 28 -2.96 -3.10 1.65
N LYS A 29 -3.22 -3.01 0.34
CA LYS A 29 -3.17 -4.14 -0.60
C LYS A 29 -1.70 -4.41 -0.93
N TRP A 30 -1.12 -5.38 -0.23
CA TRP A 30 0.30 -5.76 -0.39
C TRP A 30 0.60 -6.47 -1.69
N VAL A 31 -0.34 -7.28 -2.18
CA VAL A 31 -0.21 -7.99 -3.45
C VAL A 31 -0.79 -7.12 -4.55
N ARG A 32 0.09 -6.59 -5.41
CA ARG A 32 -0.31 -5.84 -6.61
C ARG A 32 -0.51 -6.81 -7.76
N ASP A 33 -1.68 -7.42 -7.77
CA ASP A 33 -2.10 -8.34 -8.81
C ASP A 33 -2.73 -7.61 -9.99
N GLY A 34 -2.29 -7.97 -11.19
CA GLY A 34 -2.84 -7.52 -12.46
C GLY A 34 -3.24 -8.70 -13.36
N PRO A 35 -3.73 -8.41 -14.57
CA PRO A 35 -4.14 -9.42 -15.54
C PRO A 35 -2.98 -10.35 -15.91
N GLY A 36 -3.29 -11.64 -16.06
CA GLY A 36 -2.34 -12.68 -16.49
C GLY A 36 -2.16 -12.79 -18.00
N GLU A 37 -3.09 -12.22 -18.77
CA GLU A 37 -3.08 -12.16 -20.22
C GLU A 37 -3.61 -10.79 -20.67
N GLY A 38 -3.15 -10.30 -21.81
CA GLY A 38 -3.61 -9.04 -22.39
C GLY A 38 -2.88 -7.80 -21.90
N ALA A 39 -3.57 -6.65 -21.98
CA ALA A 39 -3.01 -5.36 -21.63
C ALA A 39 -2.86 -5.20 -20.10
N PRO A 40 -1.83 -4.48 -19.62
CA PRO A 40 -1.72 -4.12 -18.21
C PRO A 40 -2.95 -3.38 -17.72
N GLN A 41 -3.28 -3.59 -16.44
CA GLN A 41 -4.30 -2.83 -15.75
C GLN A 41 -3.77 -1.44 -15.42
N GLU A 42 -4.50 -0.40 -15.79
CA GLU A 42 -4.17 0.98 -15.48
C GLU A 42 -4.83 1.41 -14.18
N GLU A 43 -4.06 2.04 -13.30
CA GLU A 43 -4.51 2.46 -11.98
C GLU A 43 -4.15 3.92 -11.74
N LEU A 44 -5.15 4.73 -11.38
CA LEU A 44 -4.97 6.16 -11.16
C LEU A 44 -4.63 6.43 -9.70
N VAL A 45 -3.52 7.11 -9.45
CA VAL A 45 -3.18 7.62 -8.12
C VAL A 45 -4.09 8.81 -7.81
N VAL A 46 -4.99 8.63 -6.84
CA VAL A 46 -5.95 9.66 -6.43
C VAL A 46 -5.31 10.62 -5.43
N GLU A 47 -4.62 10.09 -4.42
CA GLU A 47 -4.04 10.89 -3.34
C GLU A 47 -2.87 10.17 -2.68
N ILE A 48 -1.90 10.94 -2.15
CA ILE A 48 -0.81 10.45 -1.31
C ILE A 48 -1.03 10.90 0.13
N LEU A 49 -1.10 9.94 1.05
CA LEU A 49 -1.45 10.12 2.45
C LEU A 49 -0.28 9.80 3.38
N HIS A 50 -0.17 10.54 4.47
CA HIS A 50 0.68 10.15 5.60
C HIS A 50 -0.03 9.08 6.45
N ASP A 51 0.72 8.08 6.90
CA ASP A 51 0.18 6.97 7.68
C ASP A 51 0.75 6.92 9.09
N GLY A 52 -0.13 6.75 10.09
CA GLY A 52 0.31 6.66 11.48
C GLY A 52 0.88 5.29 11.84
N CYS A 53 0.52 4.24 11.11
CA CYS A 53 0.85 2.85 11.43
C CYS A 53 2.16 2.39 10.76
N ARG A 54 2.79 3.22 9.92
CA ARG A 54 4.06 2.91 9.23
C ARG A 54 4.81 4.20 8.88
N THR A 55 6.11 4.08 8.62
CA THR A 55 6.96 5.22 8.25
C THR A 55 6.75 5.68 6.81
N ALA A 56 6.40 4.77 5.90
CA ALA A 56 6.15 5.07 4.50
C ALA A 56 4.78 5.76 4.28
N LYS A 57 4.70 6.58 3.24
CA LYS A 57 3.43 7.13 2.76
C LYS A 57 2.60 6.04 2.07
N VAL A 58 1.29 6.25 2.03
CA VAL A 58 0.33 5.35 1.40
C VAL A 58 -0.35 6.11 0.27
N ALA A 59 -0.50 5.49 -0.89
CA ALA A 59 -1.25 6.03 -2.01
C ALA A 59 -2.66 5.43 -2.02
N LEU A 60 -3.68 6.27 -2.19
CA LEU A 60 -5.01 5.83 -2.60
C LEU A 60 -5.03 5.72 -4.12
N VAL A 61 -5.35 4.54 -4.62
CA VAL A 61 -5.32 4.22 -6.05
C VAL A 61 -6.68 3.69 -6.48
N ALA A 62 -7.18 4.21 -7.60
CA ALA A 62 -8.43 3.79 -8.22
C ALA A 62 -8.16 2.88 -9.41
N VAL A 63 -8.92 1.79 -9.50
CA VAL A 63 -8.90 0.89 -10.64
C VAL A 63 -10.29 0.36 -10.93
N GLY A 64 -10.81 0.64 -12.13
CA GLY A 64 -12.21 0.34 -12.45
C GLY A 64 -13.15 1.02 -11.45
N ASP A 65 -13.92 0.21 -10.72
CA ASP A 65 -14.86 0.61 -9.67
C ASP A 65 -14.31 0.41 -8.24
N GLU A 66 -13.06 -0.02 -8.10
CA GLU A 66 -12.42 -0.28 -6.81
C GLU A 66 -11.41 0.81 -6.40
N LEU A 67 -11.34 1.05 -5.09
CA LEU A 67 -10.31 1.86 -4.45
C LEU A 67 -9.45 0.98 -3.54
N LYS A 68 -8.13 1.16 -3.60
CA LYS A 68 -7.18 0.43 -2.75
C LYS A 68 -6.09 1.34 -2.24
N TYR A 69 -5.62 1.04 -1.03
CA TYR A 69 -4.40 1.63 -0.50
C TYR A 69 -3.21 0.78 -0.91
N ILE A 70 -2.18 1.41 -1.49
CA ILE A 70 -0.88 0.78 -1.76
C ILE A 70 0.24 1.57 -1.07
N LEU A 71 1.43 1.01 -0.96
CA LEU A 71 2.59 1.80 -0.57
C LEU A 71 2.93 2.79 -1.69
N ALA A 72 3.13 4.06 -1.33
CA ALA A 72 3.59 5.06 -2.27
C ALA A 72 5.08 4.86 -2.55
N THR A 73 5.48 4.92 -3.82
CA THR A 73 6.89 5.02 -4.19
C THR A 73 7.39 6.45 -4.01
N GLU A 74 8.70 6.66 -4.15
CA GLU A 74 9.38 7.89 -3.77
C GLU A 74 8.84 9.13 -4.51
N ASN A 75 8.65 9.03 -5.83
CA ASN A 75 8.27 10.16 -6.67
C ASN A 75 6.80 10.14 -7.11
N MET A 76 5.99 9.26 -6.53
CA MET A 76 4.57 9.10 -6.86
C MET A 76 3.75 10.34 -6.48
N LYS A 77 2.87 10.77 -7.37
CA LYS A 77 2.02 11.96 -7.23
C LYS A 77 0.57 11.66 -7.58
N ALA A 78 -0.33 12.47 -7.06
CA ALA A 78 -1.73 12.44 -7.47
C ALA A 78 -1.84 12.77 -8.97
N GLY A 79 -2.60 11.96 -9.70
CA GLY A 79 -2.73 12.03 -11.16
C GLY A 79 -1.83 11.07 -11.93
N ASP A 80 -0.85 10.43 -11.29
CA ASP A 80 -0.01 9.42 -11.95
C ASP A 80 -0.85 8.19 -12.32
N VAL A 81 -0.52 7.57 -13.46
CA VAL A 81 -1.15 6.32 -13.93
C VAL A 81 -0.12 5.20 -13.84
N LEU A 82 -0.39 4.24 -12.97
CA LEU A 82 0.43 3.05 -12.76
C LEU A 82 -0.06 1.92 -13.65
N LYS A 83 0.85 1.04 -14.07
CA LYS A 83 0.53 -0.17 -14.81
C LYS A 83 0.87 -1.41 -14.01
N THR A 84 -0.12 -2.29 -13.87
CA THR A 84 0.03 -3.57 -13.18
C THR A 84 -0.22 -4.73 -14.15
N SER A 85 0.72 -5.67 -14.27
CA SER A 85 0.60 -6.85 -15.15
C SER A 85 1.34 -8.05 -14.58
N ARG A 86 0.86 -9.26 -14.89
CA ARG A 86 1.59 -10.52 -14.62
C ARG A 86 2.19 -11.15 -15.88
N VAL A 87 1.99 -10.53 -17.03
CA VAL A 87 2.49 -11.02 -18.32
C VAL A 87 4.02 -10.88 -18.37
N ILE A 88 4.71 -11.97 -18.69
CA ILE A 88 6.15 -11.97 -18.97
C ILE A 88 6.34 -11.89 -20.49
N PRO A 89 6.60 -10.70 -21.06
CA PRO A 89 6.74 -10.55 -22.50
C PRO A 89 8.07 -11.13 -22.99
N ARG A 90 8.11 -11.54 -24.27
CA ARG A 90 9.35 -11.97 -24.94
C ARG A 90 10.41 -10.86 -24.95
N ILE A 91 10.00 -9.62 -25.13
CA ILE A 91 10.86 -8.43 -25.12
C ILE A 91 10.65 -7.72 -23.78
N PRO A 92 11.71 -7.40 -23.01
CA PRO A 92 11.59 -6.68 -21.75
C PRO A 92 10.90 -5.33 -21.94
N VAL A 93 10.02 -5.00 -20.99
CA VAL A 93 9.39 -3.68 -20.90
C VAL A 93 10.31 -2.73 -20.14
N ARG A 94 10.20 -1.44 -20.45
CA ARG A 94 10.80 -0.36 -19.65
C ARG A 94 9.74 0.13 -18.66
N PRO A 95 9.78 -0.30 -17.38
CA PRO A 95 8.78 0.10 -16.40
C PRO A 95 8.99 1.55 -15.96
N ASN A 96 7.90 2.22 -15.62
CA ASN A 96 7.92 3.46 -14.86
C ASN A 96 7.98 3.16 -13.36
N GLU A 97 8.36 4.16 -12.58
CA GLU A 97 8.31 4.03 -11.12
C GLU A 97 6.87 3.77 -10.67
N GLY A 98 6.68 2.75 -9.83
CA GLY A 98 5.36 2.37 -9.36
C GLY A 98 4.64 1.36 -10.26
N ASP A 99 5.16 0.99 -11.43
CA ASP A 99 4.59 -0.14 -12.18
C ASP A 99 4.83 -1.48 -11.43
N ALA A 100 3.97 -2.48 -11.67
CA ALA A 100 4.04 -3.82 -11.07
C ALA A 100 3.83 -4.93 -12.08
#